data_AF-A0A2I1GN50-F1
#
_entry.id   AF-A0A2I1GN50-F1
#
_cell.length_a   1.000
_cell.length_b   1.000
_cell.length_c   1.000
_cell.angle_alpha   90.00
_cell.angle_beta   90.00
_cell.angle_gamma   90.00
#
_symmetry.space_group_name_H-M   'P 1'
#
loop_
_entity.id
_entity.type
_entity.pdbx_description
1 polymer ?
#
loop_
_entity_poly.entity_id
_entity_poly.type
_entity_poly.pdbx_seq_one_letter_code
_entity_poly.pdbx_strand_id
1 'polypeptide(L)'
;MGKFIKKSIKRNKIYKTMNSDGKETIKKYMTEWEEKGKIIKTPFVELSIKLRDEHKLNFEPKVICDYWWNILDPRLDHSPYSKEEKNHIYEWANKYQKNGNIQWTLLQAEMETKFGKFRARNELKNIWNTKK
;
A
#
# COMPACT_ATOMS: atom_id res chain seq x y z
N MET A 1 17.97 -16.66 23.23
CA MET A 1 16.86 -16.61 22.25
C MET A 1 16.53 -15.15 21.95
N GLY A 2 17.06 -14.60 20.85
CA GLY A 2 16.90 -13.19 20.51
C GLY A 2 15.52 -12.90 19.93
N LYS A 3 14.74 -12.07 20.61
CA LYS A 3 13.44 -11.58 20.13
C LYS A 3 13.62 -10.84 18.80
N PHE A 4 12.99 -11.33 17.74
CA PHE A 4 12.93 -10.71 16.42
C PHE A 4 12.06 -9.43 16.46
N ILE A 5 12.61 -8.32 16.97
CA ILE A 5 11.99 -6.99 16.94
C ILE A 5 12.79 -6.11 15.97
N LYS A 6 12.70 -6.36 14.66
CA LYS A 6 13.34 -5.47 13.64
C LYS A 6 12.46 -5.10 12.44
N LYS A 7 11.28 -5.73 12.25
CA LYS A 7 10.46 -5.54 11.03
C LYS A 7 9.33 -4.52 11.12
N SER A 8 8.88 -4.12 12.32
CA SER A 8 7.79 -3.13 12.47
C SER A 8 8.29 -1.69 12.53
N ILE A 9 9.44 -1.45 13.19
CA ILE A 9 10.00 -0.10 13.42
C ILE A 9 10.40 0.57 12.09
N LYS A 10 10.99 -0.17 11.15
CA LYS A 10 11.42 0.37 9.84
C LYS A 10 10.26 0.79 8.95
N ARG A 11 9.12 0.07 8.97
CA ARG A 11 7.94 0.40 8.16
C ARG A 11 7.31 1.73 8.59
N ASN A 12 7.20 2.00 9.89
CA ASN A 12 6.71 3.30 10.39
C ASN A 12 7.66 4.47 10.11
N LYS A 13 8.92 4.22 9.75
CA LYS A 13 9.90 5.28 9.49
C LYS A 13 9.59 6.03 8.20
N ILE A 14 9.31 5.33 7.10
CA ILE A 14 9.09 5.99 5.80
C ILE A 14 7.92 6.99 5.85
N TYR A 15 6.81 6.64 6.52
CA TYR A 15 5.65 7.53 6.68
C TYR A 15 5.99 8.83 7.43
N LYS A 16 6.96 8.77 8.36
CA LYS A 16 7.37 9.91 9.19
C LYS A 16 8.51 10.72 8.58
N THR A 17 9.39 10.08 7.81
CA THR A 17 10.63 10.69 7.32
C THR A 17 10.61 11.04 5.83
N MET A 18 9.63 10.57 5.06
CA MET A 18 9.50 10.91 3.65
C MET A 18 9.02 12.37 3.49
N ASN A 19 9.85 13.21 2.87
CA ASN A 19 9.54 14.59 2.53
C ASN A 19 8.63 14.70 1.28
N SER A 20 8.17 15.91 0.94
CA SER A 20 7.36 16.17 -0.25
C SER A 20 8.07 15.72 -1.53
N ASP A 21 9.33 16.10 -1.67
CA ASP A 21 10.09 15.99 -2.92
C ASP A 21 10.42 14.51 -3.23
N GLY A 22 10.68 13.72 -2.20
CA GLY A 22 10.83 12.27 -2.32
C GLY A 22 9.52 11.58 -2.73
N LYS A 23 8.36 12.05 -2.22
CA LYS A 23 7.05 11.52 -2.67
C LYS A 23 6.80 11.85 -4.13
N GLU A 24 7.11 13.07 -4.56
CA GLU A 24 6.96 13.49 -5.95
C GLU A 24 7.88 12.68 -6.86
N THR A 25 9.12 12.44 -6.45
CA THR A 25 10.07 11.60 -7.18
C THR A 25 9.55 10.18 -7.39
N ILE A 26 8.99 9.57 -6.34
CA ILE A 26 8.37 8.24 -6.45
C ILE A 26 7.19 8.28 -7.42
N LYS A 27 6.28 9.26 -7.27
CA LYS A 27 5.10 9.39 -8.13
C LYS A 27 5.47 9.53 -9.59
N LYS A 28 6.33 10.50 -9.92
CA LYS A 28 6.79 10.76 -11.28
C LYS A 28 7.42 9.53 -11.91
N TYR A 29 8.36 8.89 -11.20
CA TYR A 29 9.02 7.69 -11.71
C TYR A 29 8.03 6.54 -11.94
N MET A 30 7.10 6.31 -11.02
CA MET A 30 6.11 5.23 -11.15
C MET A 30 5.13 5.49 -12.30
N THR A 31 4.67 6.73 -12.49
CA THR A 31 3.84 7.11 -13.63
C THR A 31 4.57 6.86 -14.95
N GLU A 32 5.80 7.35 -15.10
CA GLU A 32 6.61 7.11 -16.30
C GLU A 32 6.89 5.62 -16.54
N TRP A 33 7.10 4.85 -15.46
CA TRP A 33 7.31 3.40 -15.54
C TRP A 33 6.06 2.66 -16.03
N GLU A 34 4.87 3.08 -15.59
CA GLU A 34 3.59 2.53 -16.06
C GLU A 34 3.32 2.90 -17.53
N GLU A 35 3.56 4.16 -17.92
CA GLU A 35 3.41 4.64 -19.30
C GLU A 35 4.34 3.92 -20.27
N LYS A 36 5.56 3.59 -19.84
CA LYS A 36 6.53 2.81 -20.62
C LYS A 36 6.18 1.31 -20.69
N GLY A 37 5.03 0.88 -20.19
CA GLY A 37 4.60 -0.52 -20.25
C GLY A 37 5.32 -1.43 -19.25
N LYS A 38 5.86 -0.87 -18.16
CA LYS A 38 6.48 -1.62 -17.05
C LYS A 38 7.69 -2.47 -17.47
N ILE A 39 8.48 -1.96 -18.42
CA ILE A 39 9.67 -2.66 -18.96
C ILE A 39 10.68 -3.06 -17.87
N ILE A 40 10.92 -2.16 -16.90
CA ILE A 40 11.85 -2.42 -15.80
C ILE A 40 11.20 -3.39 -14.81
N LYS A 41 11.82 -4.56 -14.59
CA LYS A 41 11.29 -5.60 -13.69
C LYS A 41 11.50 -5.29 -12.21
N THR A 42 12.42 -4.38 -11.88
CA THR A 42 12.81 -4.03 -10.51
C THR A 42 12.71 -2.51 -10.23
N PRO A 43 11.55 -1.87 -10.46
CA PRO A 43 11.41 -0.41 -10.36
C PRO A 43 11.74 0.13 -8.96
N PHE A 44 11.42 -0.63 -7.91
CA PHE A 44 11.67 -0.22 -6.53
C PHE A 44 13.15 -0.26 -6.12
N VAL A 45 13.98 -1.02 -6.83
CA VAL A 45 15.44 -1.02 -6.61
C VAL A 45 16.03 0.28 -7.16
N GLU A 46 15.63 0.67 -8.36
CA GLU A 46 16.05 1.94 -8.96
C GLU A 46 15.55 3.14 -8.16
N LEU A 47 14.29 3.11 -7.70
CA LEU A 47 13.75 4.12 -6.80
C LEU A 47 14.57 4.25 -5.50
N SER A 48 15.01 3.14 -4.92
CA SER A 48 15.85 3.15 -3.71
C SER A 48 17.18 3.87 -3.94
N ILE A 49 17.81 3.62 -5.09
CA ILE A 49 19.05 4.29 -5.51
C ILE A 49 18.79 5.79 -5.73
N LYS A 50 17.74 6.12 -6.50
CA LYS A 50 17.38 7.50 -6.82
C LYS A 50 17.08 8.34 -5.57
N LEU A 51 16.30 7.79 -4.63
CA LEU A 51 15.98 8.47 -3.37
C LEU A 51 17.22 8.67 -2.49
N ARG A 52 18.16 7.73 -2.49
CA ARG A 52 19.42 7.89 -1.77
C ARG A 52 20.26 9.01 -2.39
N ASP A 53 20.42 9.01 -3.70
CA ASP A 53 21.38 9.86 -4.37
C ASP A 53 20.86 11.31 -4.49
N GLU A 54 19.57 11.49 -4.79
CA GLU A 54 18.95 12.82 -4.96
C GLU A 54 18.45 13.43 -3.64
N HIS A 55 17.90 12.60 -2.75
CA HIS A 55 17.20 13.09 -1.54
C HIS A 55 17.90 12.71 -0.23
N LYS A 56 19.03 11.98 -0.29
CA LYS A 56 19.72 11.42 0.89
C LYS A 56 18.80 10.52 1.74
N LEU A 57 17.80 9.90 1.10
CA LEU A 57 16.80 9.05 1.74
C LEU A 57 17.11 7.57 1.53
N ASN A 58 17.62 6.93 2.57
CA ASN A 58 17.99 5.51 2.55
C ASN A 58 16.82 4.61 2.94
N PHE A 59 16.05 4.13 1.96
CA PHE A 59 14.97 3.17 2.16
C PHE A 59 15.21 1.86 1.41
N GLU A 60 14.87 0.74 2.05
CA GLU A 60 14.88 -0.56 1.39
C GLU A 60 13.78 -0.60 0.29
N PRO A 61 14.05 -1.22 -0.88
CA PRO A 61 13.07 -1.30 -1.98
C PRO A 61 11.70 -1.82 -1.56
N LYS A 62 11.67 -2.80 -0.63
CA LYS A 62 10.43 -3.34 -0.08
C LYS A 62 9.58 -2.30 0.66
N VAL A 63 10.23 -1.40 1.40
CA VAL A 63 9.54 -0.35 2.14
C VAL A 63 8.93 0.67 1.18
N ILE A 64 9.64 0.98 0.08
CA ILE A 64 9.13 1.86 -0.98
C ILE A 64 7.94 1.19 -1.70
N CYS A 65 8.05 -0.10 -2.02
CA CYS A 65 6.96 -0.87 -2.61
C CYS A 65 5.70 -0.88 -1.73
N ASP A 66 5.86 -1.18 -0.43
CA ASP A 66 4.74 -1.12 0.53
C ASP A 66 4.16 0.30 0.61
N TYR A 67 4.99 1.33 0.58
CA TYR A 67 4.54 2.72 0.64
C TYR A 67 3.77 3.14 -0.63
N TRP A 68 4.23 2.73 -1.80
CA TRP A 68 3.54 2.98 -3.07
C TRP A 68 2.13 2.39 -3.07
N TRP A 69 2.02 1.06 -2.88
CA TRP A 69 0.75 0.34 -3.01
C TRP A 69 -0.28 0.66 -1.91
N ASN A 70 0.13 1.28 -0.82
CA ASN A 70 -0.77 1.60 0.29
C ASN A 70 -1.04 3.10 0.44
N ILE A 71 -0.22 4.00 -0.12
CA ILE A 71 -0.31 5.45 0.14
C ILE A 71 -0.10 6.33 -1.09
N LEU A 72 0.89 6.04 -1.94
CA LEU A 72 1.26 6.99 -3.00
C LEU A 72 0.59 6.74 -4.35
N ASP A 73 0.09 5.52 -4.58
CA ASP A 73 -0.61 5.19 -5.82
C ASP A 73 -1.79 6.16 -6.04
N PRO A 74 -1.77 6.99 -7.10
CA PRO A 74 -2.77 8.03 -7.34
C PRO A 74 -4.19 7.50 -7.49
N ARG A 75 -4.36 6.21 -7.79
CA ARG A 75 -5.68 5.57 -7.87
C ARG A 75 -6.33 5.40 -6.50
N LEU A 76 -5.55 5.41 -5.42
CA LEU A 76 -6.05 5.14 -4.09
C LEU A 76 -7.00 6.25 -3.62
N ASP A 77 -8.20 5.84 -3.21
CA ASP A 77 -9.12 6.70 -2.50
C ASP A 77 -8.78 6.69 -1.00
N HIS A 78 -8.35 7.86 -0.50
CA HIS A 78 -8.00 8.09 0.90
C HIS A 78 -9.12 8.75 1.72
N SER A 79 -10.32 8.94 1.16
CA SER A 79 -11.48 9.44 1.89
C SER A 79 -11.82 8.52 3.06
N PRO A 80 -12.40 9.03 4.16
CA PRO A 80 -12.87 8.17 5.24
C PRO A 80 -13.82 7.07 4.72
N TYR A 81 -13.73 5.88 5.32
CA TYR A 81 -14.64 4.78 4.99
C TYR A 81 -16.04 5.05 5.55
N SER A 82 -17.05 4.95 4.70
CA SER A 82 -18.45 5.03 5.11
C SER A 82 -18.87 3.82 5.96
N LYS A 83 -20.03 3.92 6.60
CA LYS A 83 -20.59 2.81 7.39
C LYS A 83 -20.91 1.61 6.49
N GLU A 84 -21.42 1.88 5.29
CA GLU A 84 -21.77 0.89 4.27
C GLU A 84 -20.52 0.18 3.75
N GLU A 85 -19.45 0.92 3.46
CA GLU A 85 -18.16 0.34 3.07
C GLU A 85 -17.62 -0.60 4.16
N LYS A 86 -17.61 -0.16 5.42
CA LYS A 86 -17.16 -0.99 6.56
C LYS A 86 -18.00 -2.25 6.72
N ASN A 87 -19.33 -2.12 6.66
CA ASN A 87 -20.24 -3.26 6.75
C ASN A 87 -19.96 -4.28 5.64
N HIS A 88 -19.77 -3.80 4.41
CA HIS A 88 -19.46 -4.68 3.28
C HIS A 88 -18.13 -5.43 3.47
N ILE A 89 -17.09 -4.76 3.96
CA ILE A 89 -15.80 -5.40 4.30
C ILE A 89 -16.01 -6.51 5.32
N TYR A 90 -16.83 -6.27 6.35
CA TYR A 90 -17.11 -7.27 7.39
C TYR A 90 -17.90 -8.47 6.87
N GLU A 91 -18.93 -8.24 6.05
CA GLU A 91 -19.71 -9.30 5.41
C GLU A 91 -18.81 -10.18 4.53
N TRP A 92 -17.98 -9.56 3.71
CA TRP A 92 -17.00 -10.26 2.88
C TRP A 92 -16.03 -11.08 3.72
N ALA A 93 -15.37 -10.45 4.70
CA ALA A 93 -14.41 -11.11 5.57
C ALA A 93 -15.04 -12.31 6.30
N ASN A 94 -16.24 -12.17 6.85
CA ASN A 94 -16.97 -13.25 7.51
C ASN A 94 -17.31 -14.41 6.57
N LYS A 95 -17.71 -14.11 5.33
CA LYS A 95 -18.04 -15.12 4.31
C LYS A 95 -16.81 -15.97 3.96
N TYR A 96 -15.67 -15.32 3.72
CA TYR A 96 -14.46 -15.99 3.25
C TYR A 96 -13.54 -16.51 4.38
N GLN A 97 -13.70 -16.03 5.61
CA GLN A 97 -13.02 -16.60 6.78
C GLN A 97 -13.40 -18.07 6.98
N LYS A 98 -14.67 -18.43 6.76
CA LYS A 98 -15.14 -19.83 6.84
C LYS A 98 -14.44 -20.76 5.84
N ASN A 99 -13.92 -20.20 4.74
CA ASN A 99 -13.22 -20.93 3.68
C ASN A 99 -11.68 -20.89 3.86
N GLY A 100 -11.18 -20.41 5.01
CA GLY A 100 -9.78 -20.49 5.41
C GLY A 100 -8.87 -19.34 4.95
N ASN A 101 -9.29 -18.49 4.01
CA ASN A 101 -8.50 -17.30 3.63
C ASN A 101 -9.35 -16.18 3.04
N ILE A 102 -9.21 -14.96 3.60
CA ILE A 102 -9.88 -13.76 3.07
C ILE A 102 -9.13 -13.29 1.82
N GLN A 103 -9.82 -13.31 0.68
CA GLN A 103 -9.27 -12.89 -0.61
C GLN A 103 -9.28 -11.37 -0.76
N TRP A 104 -8.31 -10.69 -0.14
CA TRP A 104 -8.24 -9.21 -0.12
C TRP A 104 -8.11 -8.56 -1.50
N THR A 105 -7.46 -9.24 -2.46
CA THR A 105 -7.34 -8.73 -3.84
C THR A 105 -8.71 -8.70 -4.52
N LEU A 106 -9.54 -9.74 -4.31
CA LEU A 106 -10.90 -9.76 -4.84
C LEU A 106 -11.76 -8.69 -4.16
N LEU A 107 -11.66 -8.56 -2.83
CA LEU A 107 -12.39 -7.51 -2.12
C LEU A 107 -12.01 -6.11 -2.61
N GLN A 108 -10.74 -5.85 -2.93
CA GLN A 108 -10.32 -4.55 -3.47
C GLN A 108 -11.02 -4.25 -4.81
N ALA A 109 -11.08 -5.22 -5.73
CA ALA A 109 -11.77 -5.06 -7.01
C ALA A 109 -13.29 -4.87 -6.83
N GLU A 110 -13.90 -5.59 -5.88
CA GLU A 110 -15.31 -5.45 -5.53
C GLU A 110 -15.62 -4.07 -4.92
N MET A 111 -14.73 -3.55 -4.07
CA MET A 111 -14.87 -2.19 -3.51
C MET A 111 -14.85 -1.14 -4.62
N GLU A 112 -13.97 -1.30 -5.60
CA GLU A 112 -13.91 -0.41 -6.76
C GLU A 112 -15.16 -0.52 -7.62
N THR A 113 -15.64 -1.74 -7.89
CA THR A 113 -16.85 -1.95 -8.71
C THR A 113 -18.12 -1.45 -8.02
N LYS A 114 -18.26 -1.67 -6.71
CA LYS A 114 -19.47 -1.34 -5.95
C LYS A 114 -19.53 0.12 -5.51
N PHE A 115 -18.39 0.70 -5.11
CA PHE A 115 -18.34 2.05 -4.52
C PHE A 115 -17.61 3.07 -5.41
N GLY A 116 -17.00 2.64 -6.52
CA GLY A 116 -16.16 3.50 -7.36
C GLY A 116 -14.84 3.89 -6.69
N LYS A 117 -14.42 3.18 -5.64
CA LYS A 117 -13.27 3.54 -4.80
C LYS A 117 -12.22 2.45 -4.78
N PHE A 118 -11.05 2.74 -5.35
CA PHE A 118 -9.91 1.85 -5.25
C PHE A 118 -9.24 2.00 -3.88
N ARG A 119 -9.57 1.09 -2.96
CA ARG A 119 -9.10 1.12 -1.57
C ARG A 119 -7.81 0.32 -1.38
N ALA A 120 -6.90 0.77 -0.51
CA ALA A 120 -5.67 0.03 -0.23
C ALA A 120 -5.96 -1.30 0.48
N ARG A 121 -5.38 -2.41 0.01
CA ARG A 121 -5.57 -3.74 0.62
C ARG A 121 -5.17 -3.79 2.10
N ASN A 122 -4.16 -3.03 2.50
CA ASN A 122 -3.74 -2.96 3.89
C ASN A 122 -4.79 -2.27 4.78
N GLU A 123 -5.48 -1.25 4.26
CA GLU A 123 -6.57 -0.57 4.97
C GLU A 123 -7.79 -1.50 5.16
N LEU A 124 -8.14 -2.27 4.12
CA LEU A 124 -9.20 -3.28 4.22
C LEU A 124 -8.91 -4.31 5.33
N LYS A 125 -7.65 -4.77 5.41
CA LYS A 125 -7.17 -5.65 6.48
C LYS A 125 -7.24 -4.97 7.85
N ASN A 126 -6.82 -3.72 7.93
CA ASN A 126 -6.83 -2.95 9.18
C ASN A 126 -8.27 -2.83 9.72
N ILE A 127 -9.23 -2.47 8.88
CA ILE A 127 -10.65 -2.37 9.25
C ILE A 127 -11.17 -3.70 9.82
N TRP A 128 -10.89 -4.81 9.14
CA TRP A 128 -11.26 -6.13 9.67
C TRP A 128 -10.61 -6.42 11.03
N ASN A 129 -9.31 -6.17 11.17
CA ASN A 129 -8.60 -6.41 12.42
C ASN A 129 -9.07 -5.51 13.57
N THR A 130 -9.58 -4.30 13.30
CA THR A 130 -10.13 -3.44 14.37
C THR A 130 -11.47 -3.92 14.94
N LYS A 131 -12.19 -4.79 14.22
CA LYS A 131 -13.43 -5.40 14.71
C LYS A 131 -13.19 -6.67 15.52
N LYS A 132 -12.05 -7.33 15.33
CA LYS A 132 -11.67 -8.56 16.03
C LYS A 132 -11.16 -8.25 17.43
#